data_AF-A0A258TCS4-F1
#
_entry.id   AF-A0A258TCS4-F1
#
_cell.length_a   1.000
_cell.length_b   1.000
_cell.length_c   1.000
_cell.angle_alpha   90.00
_cell.angle_beta   90.00
_cell.angle_gamma   90.00
#
_symmetry.space_group_name_H-M   'P 1'
#
loop_
_entity.id
_entity.type
_entity.pdbx_description
1 polymer ?
#
loop_
_entity_poly.entity_id
_entity_poly.type
_entity_poly.pdbx_seq_one_letter_code
_entity_poly.pdbx_strand_id
1 'polypeptide(L)'
;MRQKRRMAPVLPVPSTAPAARALPPVAVTLALAALLHTAFWRLVGADMTAYLVPWFDHIVATGPIAAFATPFSNYAPPYLYCLALASLFAGWLPAITLIKLVSVAGTGALALAIGHLLRRLGAASPARGAALVFLLPSVAINASLLGQCDAFWAAACVMAVTAAIDRRHATMLAWCGVAFAFKLQAVLVAPIFLALLIQRRVPIRLWLVAPLTTIALMLPAAAAGWPIADLATVYLRQGTYFADLSRNAPNIWSIVQMLPIGDTPLLGLALAMAIGATAAFTARFSAQPLHGRTVLAAALLAMLVTAGLLPKMHDRYFFLADILALALAVSAGDRRSWLIAALVQTGSVLALFAYVSGIAGFAAIAAVPMLVATWRLARPLLQPAANDNPLLARVAGMTSSPEKPSLMLSTARFAAKVD
;
A
#
# COMPACT_ATOMS: atom_id res chain seq x y z
N MET A 1 23.36 23.07 51.99
CA MET A 1 23.76 23.96 50.87
C MET A 1 23.43 23.29 49.54
N ARG A 2 22.44 23.80 48.79
CA ARG A 2 22.04 23.31 47.47
C ARG A 2 22.88 24.00 46.39
N GLN A 3 23.69 23.25 45.65
CA GLN A 3 24.49 23.78 44.55
C GLN A 3 23.67 23.72 43.25
N LYS A 4 23.17 24.87 42.79
CA LYS A 4 22.51 25.04 41.48
C LYS A 4 23.55 24.85 40.37
N ARG A 5 23.48 23.76 39.60
CA ARG A 5 24.19 23.63 38.32
C ARG A 5 23.57 24.59 37.31
N ARG A 6 24.33 25.59 36.85
CA ARG A 6 24.00 26.40 35.68
C ARG A 6 24.14 25.53 34.42
N MET A 7 23.06 25.32 33.68
CA MET A 7 23.11 24.76 32.33
C MET A 7 23.66 25.81 31.37
N ALA A 8 24.63 25.41 30.55
CA ALA A 8 25.13 26.21 29.44
C ALA A 8 24.05 26.35 28.35
N PRO A 9 23.98 27.48 27.62
CA PRO A 9 23.00 27.67 26.56
C PRO A 9 23.27 26.68 25.41
N VAL A 10 22.29 25.84 25.13
CA VAL A 10 22.27 24.98 23.94
C VAL A 10 22.14 25.89 22.72
N LEU A 11 23.10 25.82 21.80
CA LEU A 11 23.05 26.53 20.52
C LEU A 11 21.75 26.18 19.78
N PRO A 12 21.02 27.16 19.23
CA PRO A 12 19.81 26.88 18.47
C PRO A 12 20.19 26.09 17.21
N VAL A 13 19.77 24.82 17.16
CA VAL A 13 19.78 24.06 15.91
C VAL A 13 18.76 24.72 14.97
N PRO A 14 19.13 25.12 13.74
CA PRO A 14 18.17 25.71 12.81
C PRO A 14 17.09 24.67 12.50
N SER A 15 15.87 24.88 12.98
CA SER A 15 14.71 24.07 12.64
C SER A 15 14.14 24.50 11.29
N THR A 16 14.89 24.30 10.21
CA THR A 16 14.33 24.41 8.87
C THR A 16 13.85 23.03 8.44
N ALA A 17 12.71 22.61 9.02
CA ALA A 17 11.92 21.57 8.37
C ALA A 17 11.69 22.03 6.92
N PRO A 18 12.02 21.21 5.90
CA PRO A 18 11.85 21.61 4.51
C PRO A 18 10.39 22.04 4.32
N ALA A 19 10.19 23.23 3.74
CA ALA A 19 8.86 23.78 3.48
C ALA A 19 8.03 22.70 2.77
N ALA A 20 6.98 22.21 3.43
CA ALA A 20 6.11 21.20 2.87
C ALA A 20 5.63 21.70 1.50
N ARG A 21 5.85 20.89 0.45
CA ARG A 21 5.47 21.26 -0.91
C ARG A 21 3.98 21.63 -0.90
N ALA A 22 3.65 22.86 -1.28
CA ALA A 22 2.27 23.33 -1.25
C ALA A 22 1.44 22.51 -2.24
N LEU A 23 0.56 21.65 -1.72
CA LEU A 23 -0.37 20.89 -2.56
C LEU A 23 -1.42 21.83 -3.17
N PRO A 24 -1.90 21.56 -4.39
CA PRO A 24 -2.95 22.36 -5.01
C PRO A 24 -4.23 22.40 -4.16
N PRO A 25 -5.05 23.47 -4.26
CA PRO A 25 -6.34 23.54 -3.58
C PRO A 25 -7.27 22.40 -3.99
N VAL A 26 -8.09 21.91 -3.05
CA VAL A 26 -9.00 20.77 -3.26
C VAL A 26 -9.91 21.00 -4.48
N ALA A 27 -10.52 22.17 -4.61
CA ALA A 27 -11.42 22.47 -5.73
C ALA A 27 -10.72 22.37 -7.09
N VAL A 28 -9.49 22.88 -7.20
CA VAL A 28 -8.69 22.80 -8.45
C VAL A 28 -8.34 21.34 -8.75
N THR A 29 -7.91 20.57 -7.74
CA THR A 29 -7.60 19.15 -7.91
C THR A 29 -8.81 18.34 -8.35
N LEU A 30 -9.98 18.56 -7.75
CA LEU A 30 -11.20 17.85 -8.12
C LEU A 30 -11.72 18.27 -9.51
N ALA A 31 -11.57 19.54 -9.91
CA ALA A 31 -11.90 19.98 -11.25
C ALA A 31 -11.01 19.30 -12.31
N LEU A 32 -9.69 19.24 -12.08
CA LEU A 32 -8.76 18.53 -12.96
C LEU A 32 -9.04 17.02 -12.99
N ALA A 33 -9.37 16.43 -11.83
CA ALA A 33 -9.75 15.03 -11.78
C ALA A 33 -11.05 14.77 -12.55
N ALA A 34 -12.06 15.63 -12.43
CA ALA A 34 -13.28 15.53 -13.23
C ALA A 34 -12.97 15.56 -14.73
N LEU A 35 -12.13 16.49 -15.20
CA LEU A 35 -11.69 16.53 -16.59
C LEU A 35 -11.00 15.22 -17.01
N LEU A 36 -10.06 14.71 -16.22
CA LEU A 36 -9.38 13.44 -16.49
C LEU A 36 -10.35 12.25 -16.56
N HIS A 37 -11.25 12.14 -15.59
CA HIS A 37 -12.26 11.09 -15.54
C HIS A 37 -13.24 11.19 -16.72
N THR A 38 -13.62 12.40 -17.16
CA THR A 38 -14.48 12.60 -18.35
C THR A 38 -13.77 12.19 -19.64
N ALA A 39 -12.47 12.44 -19.76
CA ALA A 39 -11.68 12.04 -20.93
C ALA A 39 -11.66 10.50 -21.09
N PHE A 40 -11.65 9.75 -19.99
CA PHE A 40 -11.69 8.29 -20.01
C PHE A 40 -13.11 7.70 -20.06
N TRP A 41 -14.16 8.48 -19.78
CA TRP A 41 -15.50 7.97 -19.53
C TRP A 41 -16.11 7.22 -20.73
N ARG A 42 -15.76 7.61 -21.96
CA ARG A 42 -16.28 6.99 -23.20
C ARG A 42 -15.53 5.72 -23.62
N LEU A 43 -14.34 5.49 -23.07
CA LEU A 43 -13.53 4.31 -23.38
C LEU A 43 -14.04 3.11 -22.60
N VAL A 44 -14.00 1.91 -23.19
CA VAL A 44 -14.52 0.68 -22.59
C VAL A 44 -13.42 -0.39 -22.65
N GLY A 45 -13.00 -0.89 -21.49
CA GLY A 45 -12.04 -1.99 -21.40
C GLY A 45 -12.68 -3.35 -21.70
N ALA A 46 -11.88 -4.34 -22.10
CA ALA A 46 -12.38 -5.67 -22.46
C ALA A 46 -13.11 -6.38 -21.31
N ASP A 47 -12.66 -6.20 -20.06
CA ASP A 47 -13.31 -6.79 -18.89
C ASP A 47 -14.74 -6.25 -18.68
N MET A 48 -15.03 -5.03 -19.12
CA MET A 48 -16.37 -4.43 -19.00
C MET A 48 -17.39 -5.23 -19.80
N THR A 49 -17.06 -5.54 -21.06
CA THR A 49 -17.97 -6.27 -21.96
C THR A 49 -17.94 -7.78 -21.72
N ALA A 50 -16.77 -8.34 -21.38
CA ALA A 50 -16.62 -9.78 -21.15
C ALA A 50 -17.20 -10.26 -19.82
N TYR A 51 -17.23 -9.40 -18.79
CA TYR A 51 -17.61 -9.80 -17.43
C TYR A 51 -18.60 -8.85 -16.76
N LEU A 52 -18.25 -7.56 -16.61
CA LEU A 52 -19.01 -6.66 -15.72
C LEU A 52 -20.43 -6.39 -16.21
N VAL A 53 -20.62 -6.15 -17.51
CA VAL A 53 -21.93 -5.96 -18.12
C VAL A 53 -22.79 -7.23 -18.02
N PRO A 54 -22.31 -8.42 -18.45
CA PRO A 54 -23.05 -9.67 -18.25
C PRO A 54 -23.48 -9.92 -16.79
N TRP A 55 -22.61 -9.65 -15.82
CA TRP A 55 -22.96 -9.79 -14.40
C TRP A 55 -24.04 -8.79 -13.97
N PHE A 56 -23.91 -7.54 -14.40
CA PHE A 56 -24.88 -6.50 -14.08
C PHE A 56 -26.24 -6.79 -14.70
N ASP A 57 -26.26 -7.21 -15.97
CA ASP A 57 -27.49 -7.57 -16.70
C ASP A 57 -28.19 -8.77 -16.08
N HIS A 58 -27.44 -9.79 -15.62
CA HIS A 58 -28.00 -10.90 -14.82
C HIS A 58 -28.69 -10.42 -13.55
N ILE A 59 -28.07 -9.46 -12.83
CA ILE A 59 -28.65 -8.88 -11.61
C ILE A 59 -29.90 -8.07 -11.94
N VAL A 60 -29.90 -7.30 -13.03
CA VAL A 60 -31.08 -6.54 -13.48
C VAL A 60 -32.23 -7.47 -13.87
N ALA A 61 -31.94 -8.55 -14.60
CA ALA A 61 -32.94 -9.49 -15.08
C ALA A 61 -33.56 -10.34 -13.95
N THR A 62 -32.74 -10.76 -12.98
CA THR A 62 -33.18 -11.66 -11.89
C THR A 62 -33.66 -10.90 -10.66
N GLY A 63 -33.21 -9.66 -10.48
CA GLY A 63 -33.44 -8.84 -9.30
C GLY A 63 -32.26 -8.86 -8.31
N PRO A 64 -32.06 -7.78 -7.53
CA PRO A 64 -30.85 -7.51 -6.75
C PRO A 64 -30.54 -8.51 -5.63
N ILE A 65 -31.51 -9.32 -5.22
CA ILE A 65 -31.34 -10.35 -4.18
C ILE A 65 -31.32 -11.75 -4.84
N ALA A 66 -32.34 -12.07 -5.63
CA ALA A 66 -32.49 -13.39 -6.24
C ALA A 66 -31.35 -13.75 -7.20
N ALA A 67 -30.65 -12.77 -7.78
CA ALA A 67 -29.46 -13.00 -8.60
C ALA A 67 -28.37 -13.83 -7.91
N PHE A 68 -28.29 -13.80 -6.57
CA PHE A 68 -27.32 -14.52 -5.77
C PHE A 68 -27.72 -15.96 -5.45
N ALA A 69 -28.86 -16.45 -5.93
CA ALA A 69 -29.25 -17.86 -5.75
C ALA A 69 -28.36 -18.84 -6.51
N THR A 70 -27.64 -18.36 -7.54
CA THR A 70 -26.73 -19.17 -8.35
C THR A 70 -25.42 -18.43 -8.62
N PRO A 71 -24.27 -19.12 -8.77
CA PRO A 71 -23.03 -18.47 -9.17
C PRO A 71 -23.10 -17.88 -10.57
N PHE A 72 -22.70 -16.61 -10.73
CA PHE A 72 -22.69 -15.92 -12.04
C PHE A 72 -21.41 -15.10 -12.30
N SER A 73 -20.46 -15.10 -11.36
CA SER A 73 -19.25 -14.30 -11.43
C SER A 73 -18.04 -15.06 -10.90
N ASN A 74 -16.85 -14.67 -11.34
CA ASN A 74 -15.58 -15.13 -10.77
C ASN A 74 -15.07 -14.22 -9.64
N TYR A 75 -15.86 -13.23 -9.21
CA TYR A 75 -15.58 -12.38 -8.06
C TYR A 75 -16.26 -12.92 -6.80
N ALA A 76 -15.67 -12.58 -5.66
CA ALA A 76 -16.36 -12.75 -4.39
C ALA A 76 -17.57 -11.79 -4.30
N PRO A 77 -18.63 -12.18 -3.56
CA PRO A 77 -19.88 -11.41 -3.51
C PRO A 77 -19.81 -9.92 -3.13
N PRO A 78 -18.90 -9.42 -2.28
CA PRO A 78 -18.96 -8.02 -1.81
C PRO A 78 -19.01 -6.96 -2.91
N TYR A 79 -18.25 -7.13 -3.99
CA TYR A 79 -18.35 -6.21 -5.13
C TYR A 79 -19.67 -6.37 -5.89
N LEU A 80 -20.17 -7.61 -6.03
CA LEU A 80 -21.42 -7.89 -6.70
C LEU A 80 -22.61 -7.28 -5.94
N TYR A 81 -22.54 -7.17 -4.60
CA TYR A 81 -23.55 -6.42 -3.84
C TYR A 81 -23.54 -4.94 -4.20
N CYS A 82 -22.37 -4.34 -4.45
CA CYS A 82 -22.29 -2.96 -4.93
C CYS A 82 -22.96 -2.81 -6.32
N LEU A 83 -22.76 -3.79 -7.20
CA LEU A 83 -23.46 -3.84 -8.49
C LEU A 83 -24.97 -4.01 -8.33
N ALA A 84 -25.41 -4.84 -7.38
CA ALA A 84 -26.82 -5.04 -7.07
C ALA A 84 -27.49 -3.81 -6.46
N LEU A 85 -26.77 -3.00 -5.68
CA LEU A 85 -27.27 -1.68 -5.26
C LEU A 85 -27.37 -0.72 -6.44
N ALA A 86 -26.41 -0.74 -7.37
CA ALA A 86 -26.45 0.10 -8.56
C ALA A 86 -27.54 -0.33 -9.56
N SER A 87 -27.93 -1.60 -9.59
CA SER A 87 -29.01 -2.09 -10.46
C SER A 87 -30.39 -1.52 -10.09
N LEU A 88 -30.56 -0.97 -8.88
CA LEU A 88 -31.76 -0.22 -8.49
C LEU A 88 -32.00 1.03 -9.36
N PHE A 89 -30.95 1.53 -10.03
CA PHE A 89 -31.01 2.65 -10.96
C PHE A 89 -31.01 2.20 -12.43
N ALA A 90 -31.17 0.89 -12.69
CA ALA A 90 -31.34 0.38 -14.03
C ALA A 90 -32.60 1.00 -14.68
N GLY A 91 -32.50 1.34 -15.96
CA GLY A 91 -33.53 2.10 -16.69
C GLY A 91 -33.39 3.62 -16.61
N TRP A 92 -32.67 4.16 -15.63
CA TRP A 92 -32.38 5.60 -15.53
C TRP A 92 -31.07 5.97 -16.23
N LEU A 93 -30.08 5.08 -16.14
CA LEU A 93 -28.76 5.26 -16.74
C LEU A 93 -28.31 3.96 -17.45
N PRO A 94 -27.42 4.07 -18.46
CA PRO A 94 -26.84 2.88 -19.11
C PRO A 94 -26.03 2.03 -18.13
N ALA A 95 -26.07 0.69 -18.29
CA ALA A 95 -25.37 -0.26 -17.41
C ALA A 95 -23.87 0.07 -17.21
N ILE A 96 -23.15 0.35 -18.31
CA ILE A 96 -21.72 0.74 -18.25
C ILE A 96 -21.51 2.00 -17.39
N THR A 97 -22.43 2.97 -17.46
CA THR A 97 -22.35 4.19 -16.65
C THR A 97 -22.55 3.85 -15.17
N LEU A 98 -23.53 3.01 -14.84
CA LEU A 98 -23.79 2.58 -13.46
C LEU A 98 -22.59 1.82 -12.88
N ILE A 99 -22.00 0.89 -13.63
CA ILE A 99 -20.81 0.13 -13.20
C ILE A 99 -19.63 1.08 -12.95
N LYS A 100 -19.36 2.03 -13.85
CA LYS A 100 -18.27 3.02 -13.67
C LYS A 100 -18.53 3.94 -12.47
N LEU A 101 -19.78 4.32 -12.22
CA LEU A 101 -20.14 5.10 -11.04
C LEU A 101 -19.87 4.31 -9.74
N VAL A 102 -20.10 3.00 -9.72
CA VAL A 102 -19.69 2.13 -8.59
C VAL A 102 -18.18 2.19 -8.38
N SER A 103 -17.38 2.13 -9.45
CA SER A 103 -15.92 2.27 -9.35
C SER A 103 -15.49 3.63 -8.82
N VAL A 104 -16.09 4.73 -9.30
CA VAL A 104 -15.81 6.09 -8.82
C VAL A 104 -16.25 6.27 -7.35
N ALA A 105 -17.35 5.64 -6.93
CA ALA A 105 -17.76 5.61 -5.52
C ALA A 105 -16.72 4.89 -4.65
N GLY A 106 -16.14 3.78 -5.16
CA GLY A 106 -14.99 3.12 -4.55
C GLY A 106 -13.78 4.06 -4.42
N THR A 107 -13.48 4.86 -5.44
CA THR A 107 -12.45 5.91 -5.37
C THR A 107 -12.76 6.94 -4.28
N GLY A 108 -14.03 7.31 -4.09
CA GLY A 108 -14.48 8.14 -2.97
C GLY A 108 -14.17 7.51 -1.61
N ALA A 109 -14.52 6.24 -1.40
CA ALA A 109 -14.19 5.51 -0.17
C ALA A 109 -12.68 5.47 0.09
N LEU A 110 -11.88 5.26 -0.96
CA LEU A 110 -10.42 5.29 -0.91
C LEU A 110 -9.86 6.66 -0.54
N ALA A 111 -10.38 7.73 -1.13
CA ALA A 111 -9.97 9.10 -0.81
C ALA A 111 -10.28 9.44 0.65
N LEU A 112 -11.43 9.01 1.18
CA LEU A 112 -11.77 9.16 2.59
C LEU A 112 -10.82 8.38 3.51
N ALA A 113 -10.49 7.13 3.15
CA ALA A 113 -9.52 6.31 3.88
C ALA A 113 -8.12 6.96 3.89
N ILE A 114 -7.68 7.52 2.77
CA ILE A 114 -6.40 8.26 2.66
C ILE A 114 -6.44 9.54 3.49
N GLY A 115 -7.53 10.31 3.43
CA GLY A 115 -7.70 11.48 4.29
C GLY A 115 -7.64 11.15 5.78
N HIS A 116 -8.19 10.00 6.19
CA HIS A 116 -8.07 9.49 7.55
C HIS A 116 -6.62 9.11 7.89
N LEU A 117 -5.96 8.30 7.07
CA LEU A 117 -4.55 7.92 7.25
C LEU A 117 -3.63 9.15 7.37
N LEU A 118 -3.77 10.13 6.47
CA LEU A 118 -2.95 11.33 6.45
C LEU A 118 -3.15 12.21 7.70
N ARG A 119 -4.38 12.28 8.23
CA ARG A 119 -4.64 12.94 9.53
C ARG A 119 -3.92 12.23 10.67
N ARG A 120 -3.99 10.89 10.73
CA ARG A 120 -3.30 10.09 11.75
C ARG A 120 -1.78 10.23 11.69
N LEU A 121 -1.24 10.46 10.49
CA LEU A 121 0.19 10.70 10.27
C LEU A 121 0.63 12.17 10.45
N GLY A 122 -0.28 13.07 10.83
CA GLY A 122 0.02 14.48 11.03
C GLY A 122 0.46 15.20 9.74
N ALA A 123 -0.06 14.80 8.58
CA ALA A 123 0.25 15.46 7.31
C ALA A 123 -0.30 16.90 7.30
N ALA A 124 0.43 17.82 6.67
CA ALA A 124 0.09 19.25 6.67
C ALA A 124 -1.25 19.57 5.98
N SER A 125 -1.64 18.81 4.95
CA SER A 125 -2.88 19.03 4.21
C SER A 125 -3.59 17.73 3.82
N PRO A 126 -4.19 17.01 4.79
CA PRO A 126 -4.81 15.70 4.56
C PRO A 126 -5.93 15.73 3.51
N ALA A 127 -6.74 16.79 3.50
CA ALA A 127 -7.82 16.97 2.52
C ALA A 127 -7.29 17.14 1.08
N ARG A 128 -6.18 17.88 0.90
CA ARG A 128 -5.53 18.03 -0.41
C ARG A 128 -4.91 16.72 -0.87
N GLY A 129 -4.26 15.98 0.03
CA GLY A 129 -3.75 14.64 -0.26
C GLY A 129 -4.84 13.63 -0.64
N ALA A 130 -5.99 13.67 0.03
CA ALA A 130 -7.15 12.85 -0.32
C ALA A 130 -7.70 13.19 -1.71
N ALA A 131 -7.80 14.48 -2.06
CA ALA A 131 -8.25 14.91 -3.39
C ALA A 131 -7.33 14.41 -4.52
N LEU A 132 -6.02 14.31 -4.27
CA LEU A 132 -5.07 13.79 -5.26
C LEU A 132 -5.32 12.33 -5.66
N VAL A 133 -6.03 11.53 -4.84
CA VAL A 133 -6.40 10.15 -5.19
C VAL A 133 -7.19 10.11 -6.49
N PHE A 134 -8.13 11.02 -6.69
CA PHE A 134 -8.92 11.11 -7.93
C PHE A 134 -8.10 11.58 -9.13
N LEU A 135 -6.99 12.30 -8.90
CA LEU A 135 -6.16 12.84 -9.96
C LEU A 135 -5.05 11.86 -10.40
N LEU A 136 -4.83 10.76 -9.67
CA LEU A 136 -3.84 9.75 -10.05
C LEU A 136 -4.27 9.09 -11.38
N PRO A 137 -3.40 9.07 -12.41
CA PRO A 137 -3.75 8.48 -13.70
C PRO A 137 -4.14 7.00 -13.60
N SER A 138 -3.43 6.20 -12.79
CA SER A 138 -3.79 4.79 -12.58
C SER A 138 -5.18 4.62 -11.95
N VAL A 139 -5.59 5.54 -11.06
CA VAL A 139 -6.93 5.54 -10.44
C VAL A 139 -8.01 5.93 -11.44
N ALA A 140 -7.79 6.99 -12.23
CA ALA A 140 -8.73 7.44 -13.23
C ALA A 140 -8.93 6.39 -14.34
N ILE A 141 -7.87 5.73 -14.79
CA ILE A 141 -7.96 4.61 -15.74
C ILE A 141 -8.73 3.44 -15.10
N ASN A 142 -8.39 3.04 -13.87
CA ASN A 142 -9.06 1.92 -13.20
C ASN A 142 -10.57 2.14 -13.05
N ALA A 143 -10.97 3.34 -12.64
CA ALA A 143 -12.38 3.67 -12.42
C ALA A 143 -13.12 4.02 -13.72
N SER A 144 -12.69 5.08 -14.42
CA SER A 144 -13.45 5.64 -15.54
C SER A 144 -13.25 4.92 -16.86
N LEU A 145 -12.10 4.28 -17.10
CA LEU A 145 -11.87 3.51 -18.33
C LEU A 145 -12.32 2.05 -18.12
N LEU A 146 -11.77 1.40 -17.09
CA LEU A 146 -11.90 -0.04 -16.89
C LEU A 146 -13.14 -0.46 -16.07
N GLY A 147 -13.73 0.44 -15.26
CA GLY A 147 -14.85 0.11 -14.37
C GLY A 147 -14.51 -0.93 -13.31
N GLN A 148 -13.25 -0.99 -12.87
CA GLN A 148 -12.77 -1.99 -11.92
C GLN A 148 -13.07 -1.60 -10.47
N CYS A 149 -13.07 -2.60 -9.59
CA CYS A 149 -13.40 -2.42 -8.17
C CYS A 149 -12.19 -2.18 -7.26
N ASP A 150 -11.00 -1.89 -7.82
CA ASP A 150 -9.75 -1.99 -7.05
C ASP A 150 -9.66 -1.00 -5.89
N ALA A 151 -10.36 0.14 -6.02
CA ALA A 151 -10.43 1.14 -4.98
C ALA A 151 -11.08 0.63 -3.67
N PHE A 152 -12.02 -0.33 -3.73
CA PHE A 152 -12.69 -0.83 -2.53
C PHE A 152 -11.75 -1.64 -1.62
N TRP A 153 -11.05 -2.62 -2.18
CA TRP A 153 -10.12 -3.42 -1.38
C TRP A 153 -8.90 -2.60 -0.96
N ALA A 154 -8.45 -1.67 -1.81
CA ALA A 154 -7.38 -0.74 -1.44
C ALA A 154 -7.78 0.18 -0.28
N ALA A 155 -9.03 0.66 -0.24
CA ALA A 155 -9.53 1.50 0.85
C ALA A 155 -9.52 0.73 2.17
N ALA A 156 -9.98 -0.52 2.16
CA ALA A 156 -9.93 -1.41 3.32
C ALA A 156 -8.48 -1.68 3.77
N CYS A 157 -7.55 -1.92 2.84
CA CYS A 157 -6.12 -2.03 3.18
C CYS A 157 -5.54 -0.76 3.81
N VAL A 158 -5.89 0.43 3.31
CA VAL A 158 -5.48 1.72 3.90
C VAL A 158 -6.04 1.88 5.32
N MET A 159 -7.29 1.48 5.56
CA MET A 159 -7.87 1.47 6.90
C MET A 159 -7.18 0.46 7.83
N ALA A 160 -6.80 -0.72 7.32
CA ALA A 160 -6.01 -1.69 8.07
C ALA A 160 -4.63 -1.13 8.46
N VAL A 161 -3.91 -0.49 7.52
CA VAL A 161 -2.65 0.21 7.79
C VAL A 161 -2.83 1.30 8.85
N THR A 162 -3.92 2.07 8.75
CA THR A 162 -4.21 3.13 9.72
C THR A 162 -4.47 2.58 11.12
N ALA A 163 -5.27 1.52 11.24
CA ALA A 163 -5.50 0.82 12.50
C ALA A 163 -4.21 0.18 13.05
N ALA A 164 -3.30 -0.28 12.16
CA ALA A 164 -1.99 -0.78 12.53
C ALA A 164 -1.09 0.31 13.11
N ILE A 165 -1.12 1.53 12.54
CA ILE A 165 -0.42 2.71 13.09
C ILE A 165 -0.95 3.03 14.49
N ASP A 166 -2.27 2.94 14.69
CA ASP A 166 -2.94 3.18 15.96
C ASP A 166 -2.84 2.01 16.96
N ARG A 167 -2.16 0.92 16.59
CA ARG A 167 -2.05 -0.33 17.38
C ARG A 167 -3.39 -0.97 17.75
N ARG A 168 -4.44 -0.73 16.96
CA ARG A 168 -5.78 -1.33 17.10
C ARG A 168 -5.87 -2.65 16.34
N HIS A 169 -5.30 -3.72 16.89
CA HIS A 169 -5.12 -5.00 16.18
C HIS A 169 -6.43 -5.67 15.71
N ALA A 170 -7.49 -5.65 16.51
CA ALA A 170 -8.78 -6.22 16.11
C ALA A 170 -9.38 -5.44 14.92
N THR A 171 -9.34 -4.12 14.97
CA THR A 171 -9.79 -3.25 13.86
C THR A 171 -8.94 -3.43 12.61
N MET A 172 -7.62 -3.56 12.76
CA MET A 172 -6.70 -3.89 11.66
C MET A 172 -7.10 -5.21 10.98
N LEU A 173 -7.31 -6.27 11.76
CA LEU A 173 -7.68 -7.59 11.24
C LEU A 173 -9.07 -7.61 10.61
N ALA A 174 -10.03 -6.88 11.16
CA ALA A 174 -11.35 -6.73 10.54
C ALA A 174 -11.23 -6.10 9.16
N TRP A 175 -10.49 -4.99 9.03
CA TRP A 175 -10.25 -4.36 7.72
C TRP A 175 -9.45 -5.23 6.75
N CYS A 176 -8.51 -6.07 7.23
CA CYS A 176 -7.87 -7.08 6.39
C CYS A 176 -8.90 -8.09 5.83
N GLY A 177 -9.84 -8.53 6.66
CA GLY A 177 -10.94 -9.39 6.24
C GLY A 177 -11.85 -8.72 5.21
N VAL A 178 -12.23 -7.45 5.42
CA VAL A 178 -12.98 -6.67 4.43
C VAL A 178 -12.23 -6.60 3.09
N ALA A 179 -10.94 -6.26 3.12
CA ALA A 179 -10.13 -6.15 1.90
C ALA A 179 -10.07 -7.48 1.14
N PHE A 180 -9.81 -8.57 1.85
CA PHE A 180 -9.75 -9.91 1.28
C PHE A 180 -11.12 -10.39 0.78
N ALA A 181 -12.23 -9.98 1.39
CA ALA A 181 -13.57 -10.31 0.91
C ALA A 181 -13.89 -9.63 -0.43
N PHE A 182 -13.35 -8.43 -0.70
CA PHE A 182 -13.51 -7.78 -1.99
C PHE A 182 -12.61 -8.38 -3.08
N LYS A 183 -11.34 -8.66 -2.76
CA LYS A 183 -10.38 -9.18 -3.74
C LYS A 183 -9.23 -9.94 -3.11
N LEU A 184 -8.81 -11.02 -3.77
CA LEU A 184 -7.65 -11.84 -3.39
C LEU A 184 -6.37 -10.99 -3.29
N GLN A 185 -6.23 -9.95 -4.11
CA GLN A 185 -5.05 -9.09 -4.20
C GLN A 185 -4.69 -8.41 -2.87
N ALA A 186 -5.62 -8.33 -1.91
CA ALA A 186 -5.32 -7.88 -0.55
C ALA A 186 -4.22 -8.71 0.14
N VAL A 187 -4.00 -9.97 -0.26
CA VAL A 187 -2.91 -10.80 0.29
C VAL A 187 -1.51 -10.23 -0.01
N LEU A 188 -1.37 -9.40 -1.05
CA LEU A 188 -0.08 -8.82 -1.43
C LEU A 188 0.51 -7.90 -0.35
N VAL A 189 -0.33 -7.28 0.49
CA VAL A 189 0.12 -6.48 1.64
C VAL A 189 0.13 -7.29 2.96
N ALA A 190 -0.38 -8.53 2.97
CA ALA A 190 -0.43 -9.36 4.18
C ALA A 190 0.90 -9.54 4.94
N PRO A 191 2.09 -9.60 4.28
CA PRO A 191 3.35 -9.82 4.99
C PRO A 191 3.65 -8.78 6.07
N ILE A 192 3.29 -7.50 5.86
CA ILE A 192 3.48 -6.49 6.90
C ILE A 192 2.53 -6.69 8.08
N PHE A 193 1.28 -7.10 7.83
CA PHE A 193 0.35 -7.38 8.92
C PHE A 193 0.80 -8.58 9.74
N LEU A 194 1.26 -9.66 9.09
CA LEU A 194 1.82 -10.82 9.77
C LEU A 194 3.05 -10.43 10.61
N ALA A 195 3.97 -9.66 10.04
CA ALA A 195 5.14 -9.14 10.76
C ALA A 195 4.74 -8.34 12.01
N LEU A 196 3.72 -7.49 11.92
CA LEU A 196 3.23 -6.70 13.05
C LEU A 196 2.51 -7.57 14.10
N LEU A 197 1.76 -8.60 13.70
CA LEU A 197 1.13 -9.52 14.65
C LEU A 197 2.18 -10.26 15.49
N ILE A 198 3.26 -10.72 14.84
CA ILE A 198 4.40 -11.39 15.50
C ILE A 198 5.16 -10.39 16.39
N GLN A 199 5.60 -9.26 15.84
CA GLN A 199 6.34 -8.21 16.56
C GLN A 199 5.60 -7.77 17.83
N ARG A 200 4.28 -7.56 17.72
CA ARG A 200 3.45 -7.02 18.80
C ARG A 200 2.84 -8.10 19.68
N ARG A 201 3.18 -9.38 19.46
CA ARG A 201 2.67 -10.54 20.21
C ARG A 201 1.15 -10.54 20.32
N VAL A 202 0.47 -10.27 19.20
CA VAL A 202 -0.99 -10.19 19.16
C VAL A 202 -1.58 -11.58 19.43
N PRO A 203 -2.50 -11.73 20.40
CA PRO A 203 -3.08 -13.03 20.74
C PRO A 203 -3.68 -13.74 19.52
N ILE A 204 -3.38 -15.02 19.34
CA ILE A 204 -3.80 -15.80 18.17
C ILE A 204 -5.33 -15.85 17.98
N ARG A 205 -6.10 -15.78 19.07
CA ARG A 205 -7.58 -15.67 19.01
C ARG A 205 -8.06 -14.47 18.19
N LEU A 206 -7.32 -13.36 18.18
CA LEU A 206 -7.67 -12.19 17.38
C LEU A 206 -7.45 -12.44 15.89
N TRP A 207 -6.55 -13.36 15.51
CA TRP A 207 -6.24 -13.64 14.10
C TRP A 207 -7.47 -14.16 13.36
N LEU A 208 -8.40 -14.81 14.06
CA LEU A 208 -9.70 -15.25 13.54
C LEU A 208 -10.61 -14.08 13.11
N VAL A 209 -10.37 -12.85 13.57
CA VAL A 209 -11.20 -11.70 13.17
C VAL A 209 -11.15 -11.47 11.65
N ALA A 210 -10.00 -11.65 11.01
CA ALA A 210 -9.89 -11.49 9.55
C ALA A 210 -10.73 -12.52 8.77
N PRO A 211 -10.55 -13.85 8.93
CA PRO A 211 -11.36 -14.84 8.24
C PRO A 211 -12.85 -14.76 8.62
N LEU A 212 -13.19 -14.48 9.88
CA LEU A 212 -14.59 -14.31 10.29
C LEU A 212 -15.25 -13.11 9.61
N THR A 213 -14.52 -11.99 9.45
CA THR A 213 -15.03 -10.82 8.72
C THR A 213 -15.23 -11.14 7.24
N THR A 214 -14.30 -11.87 6.61
CA THR A 214 -14.45 -12.34 5.23
C THR A 214 -15.69 -13.20 5.06
N ILE A 215 -15.86 -14.22 5.93
CA ILE A 215 -17.00 -15.13 5.89
C ILE A 215 -18.30 -14.35 6.09
N ALA A 216 -18.35 -13.45 7.08
CA ALA A 216 -19.52 -12.63 7.35
C ALA A 216 -19.98 -11.82 6.14
N LEU A 217 -19.04 -11.28 5.35
CA LEU A 217 -19.35 -10.56 4.12
C LEU A 217 -19.77 -11.47 2.96
N MET A 218 -19.50 -12.76 3.00
CA MET A 218 -19.99 -13.73 2.01
C MET A 218 -21.36 -14.32 2.38
N LEU A 219 -21.77 -14.24 3.66
CA LEU A 219 -23.02 -14.85 4.15
C LEU A 219 -24.29 -14.40 3.41
N PRO A 220 -24.48 -13.13 3.00
CA PRO A 220 -25.70 -12.74 2.30
C PRO A 220 -25.94 -13.53 1.00
N ALA A 221 -24.88 -13.77 0.20
CA ALA A 221 -24.98 -14.59 -1.00
C ALA A 221 -25.29 -16.06 -0.67
N ALA A 222 -24.66 -16.62 0.38
CA ALA A 222 -24.95 -17.98 0.84
C ALA A 222 -26.43 -18.12 1.27
N ALA A 223 -26.95 -17.15 2.01
CA ALA A 223 -28.34 -17.11 2.44
C ALA A 223 -29.33 -16.97 1.27
N ALA A 224 -28.91 -16.32 0.18
CA ALA A 224 -29.71 -16.21 -1.05
C ALA A 224 -29.70 -17.48 -1.90
N GLY A 225 -28.79 -18.44 -1.63
CA GLY A 225 -28.71 -19.73 -2.33
C GLY A 225 -27.36 -20.04 -2.98
N TRP A 226 -26.40 -19.09 -2.99
CA TRP A 226 -25.07 -19.34 -3.56
C TRP A 226 -24.38 -20.49 -2.83
N PRO A 227 -23.97 -21.58 -3.52
CA PRO A 227 -23.33 -22.71 -2.87
C PRO A 227 -22.11 -22.32 -2.03
N ILE A 228 -22.07 -22.76 -0.77
CA ILE A 228 -20.98 -22.43 0.17
C ILE A 228 -19.63 -22.93 -0.35
N ALA A 229 -19.61 -24.11 -0.99
CA ALA A 229 -18.41 -24.65 -1.62
C ALA A 229 -17.85 -23.71 -2.69
N ASP A 230 -18.74 -23.02 -3.42
CA ASP A 230 -18.30 -22.08 -4.44
C ASP A 230 -17.66 -20.83 -3.84
N LEU A 231 -18.29 -20.29 -2.78
CA LEU A 231 -17.79 -19.14 -2.03
C LEU A 231 -16.45 -19.44 -1.36
N ALA A 232 -16.31 -20.63 -0.76
CA ALA A 232 -15.08 -21.04 -0.08
C ALA A 232 -13.90 -21.25 -1.05
N THR A 233 -14.18 -21.64 -2.30
CA THR A 233 -13.15 -21.97 -3.30
C THR A 233 -12.95 -20.88 -4.37
N VAL A 234 -13.66 -19.75 -4.29
CA VAL A 234 -13.65 -18.68 -5.30
C VAL A 234 -12.23 -18.23 -5.67
N TYR A 235 -11.33 -18.12 -4.70
CA TYR A 235 -9.94 -17.70 -4.93
C TYR A 235 -9.00 -18.82 -5.35
N LEU A 236 -9.27 -20.07 -4.95
CA LEU A 236 -8.48 -21.22 -5.40
C LEU A 236 -8.60 -21.42 -6.90
N ARG A 237 -9.80 -21.18 -7.45
CA ARG A 237 -10.10 -21.31 -8.88
C ARG A 237 -9.49 -20.21 -9.75
N GLN A 238 -9.00 -19.11 -9.17
CA GLN A 238 -8.36 -18.02 -9.92
C GLN A 238 -6.89 -18.34 -10.29
N GLY A 239 -6.20 -19.20 -9.53
CA GLY A 239 -4.76 -19.46 -9.73
C GLY A 239 -4.38 -20.20 -11.02
N THR A 240 -5.34 -20.85 -11.67
CA THR A 240 -5.16 -21.63 -12.90
C THR A 240 -5.67 -20.90 -14.15
N TYR A 241 -6.19 -19.69 -14.02
CA TYR A 241 -6.89 -19.00 -15.12
C TYR A 241 -5.97 -18.54 -16.26
N PHE A 242 -4.73 -18.18 -15.93
CA PHE A 242 -3.72 -17.75 -16.90
C PHE A 242 -2.45 -18.60 -16.80
N ALA A 243 -1.90 -18.95 -17.97
CA ALA A 243 -0.66 -19.70 -18.11
C ALA A 243 0.58 -18.80 -18.03
N ASP A 244 0.45 -17.53 -18.42
CA ASP A 244 1.55 -16.57 -18.47
C ASP A 244 2.20 -16.35 -17.09
N LEU A 245 3.51 -16.13 -17.10
CA LEU A 245 4.27 -15.83 -15.89
C LEU A 245 3.98 -14.41 -15.38
N SER A 246 3.59 -13.50 -16.27
CA SER A 246 3.10 -12.16 -15.93
C SER A 246 2.19 -11.62 -17.03
N ARG A 247 0.99 -11.17 -16.67
CA ARG A 247 -0.01 -10.63 -17.59
C ARG A 247 0.03 -9.11 -17.54
N ASN A 248 0.98 -8.52 -18.27
CA ASN A 248 1.22 -7.07 -18.32
C ASN A 248 1.54 -6.41 -16.97
N ALA A 249 1.90 -7.17 -15.92
CA ALA A 249 2.28 -6.56 -14.65
C ALA A 249 3.67 -5.90 -14.75
N PRO A 250 3.91 -4.75 -14.09
CA PRO A 250 5.20 -4.08 -14.06
C PRO A 250 6.16 -4.78 -13.07
N ASN A 251 6.43 -6.07 -13.28
CA ASN A 251 7.23 -6.92 -12.41
C ASN A 251 8.41 -7.56 -13.15
N ILE A 252 9.32 -8.21 -12.42
CA ILE A 252 10.52 -8.80 -13.02
C ILE A 252 10.19 -9.84 -14.11
N TRP A 253 9.08 -10.53 -13.97
CA TRP A 253 8.64 -11.57 -14.89
C TRP A 253 8.24 -11.03 -16.26
N SER A 254 7.74 -9.80 -16.33
CA SER A 254 7.48 -9.14 -17.63
C SER A 254 8.77 -8.92 -18.43
N ILE A 255 9.89 -8.63 -17.77
CA ILE A 255 11.22 -8.52 -18.41
C ILE A 255 11.70 -9.91 -18.84
N VAL A 256 11.59 -10.90 -17.96
CA VAL A 256 12.03 -12.28 -18.22
C VAL A 256 11.29 -12.86 -19.43
N GLN A 257 9.99 -12.61 -19.57
CA GLN A 257 9.20 -13.05 -20.74
C GLN A 257 9.65 -12.42 -22.07
N MET A 258 10.42 -11.33 -22.05
CA MET A 258 10.97 -10.70 -23.26
C MET A 258 12.36 -11.24 -23.63
N LEU A 259 12.99 -12.03 -22.77
CA LEU A 259 14.30 -12.62 -23.06
C LEU A 259 14.14 -13.85 -23.98
N PRO A 260 15.12 -14.14 -24.86
CA PRO A 260 15.09 -15.29 -25.75
C PRO A 260 15.46 -16.60 -25.02
N ILE A 261 14.70 -16.94 -23.98
CA ILE A 261 14.96 -18.09 -23.08
C ILE A 261 14.06 -19.31 -23.35
N GLY A 262 13.26 -19.27 -24.42
CA GLY A 262 12.35 -20.36 -24.83
C GLY A 262 11.31 -20.73 -23.76
N ASP A 263 10.79 -21.95 -23.84
CA ASP A 263 9.75 -22.48 -22.95
C ASP A 263 10.27 -22.97 -21.58
N THR A 264 11.32 -22.33 -21.06
CA THR A 264 11.92 -22.73 -19.78
C THR A 264 10.87 -22.59 -18.66
N PRO A 265 10.56 -23.66 -17.90
CA PRO A 265 9.51 -23.63 -16.89
C PRO A 265 9.97 -22.87 -15.63
N LEU A 266 9.78 -21.55 -15.62
CA LEU A 266 10.24 -20.68 -14.53
C LEU A 266 9.28 -20.53 -13.35
N LEU A 267 8.11 -21.18 -13.40
CA LEU A 267 7.08 -21.02 -12.36
C LEU A 267 7.59 -21.43 -10.97
N GLY A 268 8.30 -22.56 -10.87
CA GLY A 268 8.85 -23.03 -9.60
C GLY A 268 9.87 -22.06 -9.00
N LEU A 269 10.78 -21.53 -9.83
CA LEU A 269 11.73 -20.50 -9.43
C LEU A 269 11.01 -19.22 -8.98
N ALA A 270 9.98 -18.81 -9.72
CA ALA A 270 9.23 -17.61 -9.41
C ALA A 270 8.52 -17.71 -8.05
N LEU A 271 7.89 -18.85 -7.78
CA LEU A 271 7.27 -19.12 -6.48
C LEU A 271 8.31 -19.18 -5.36
N ALA A 272 9.45 -19.84 -5.58
CA ALA A 272 10.52 -19.91 -4.59
C ALA A 272 11.06 -18.52 -4.22
N MET A 273 11.31 -17.65 -5.21
CA MET A 273 11.75 -16.27 -4.96
C MET A 273 10.68 -15.46 -4.22
N ALA A 274 9.41 -15.56 -4.64
CA ALA A 274 8.33 -14.81 -4.00
C ALA A 274 8.13 -15.24 -2.54
N ILE A 275 8.08 -16.55 -2.27
CA ILE A 275 7.93 -17.11 -0.92
C ILE A 275 9.13 -16.75 -0.06
N GLY A 276 10.35 -16.97 -0.57
CA GLY A 276 11.59 -16.66 0.14
C GLY A 276 11.71 -15.18 0.51
N ALA A 277 11.45 -14.27 -0.44
CA ALA A 277 11.47 -12.84 -0.20
C ALA A 277 10.39 -12.39 0.79
N THR A 278 9.19 -12.96 0.70
CA THR A 278 8.08 -12.67 1.62
C THR A 278 8.37 -13.14 3.05
N ALA A 279 8.95 -14.33 3.19
CA ALA A 279 9.36 -14.87 4.48
C ALA A 279 10.49 -14.03 5.09
N ALA A 280 11.51 -13.68 4.30
CA ALA A 280 12.61 -12.81 4.73
C ALA A 280 12.12 -11.42 5.14
N PHE A 281 11.22 -10.81 4.36
CA PHE A 281 10.54 -9.56 4.69
C PHE A 281 9.84 -9.67 6.05
N THR A 282 9.00 -10.70 6.22
CA THR A 282 8.20 -10.90 7.43
C THR A 282 9.09 -11.07 8.66
N ALA A 283 10.11 -11.91 8.57
CA ALA A 283 11.07 -12.14 9.65
C ALA A 283 11.79 -10.83 10.03
N ARG A 284 12.30 -10.09 9.05
CA ARG A 284 13.04 -8.83 9.27
C ARG A 284 12.19 -7.76 9.94
N PHE A 285 10.93 -7.60 9.53
CA PHE A 285 10.04 -6.58 10.11
C PHE A 285 9.31 -7.06 11.37
N SER A 286 9.26 -8.37 11.63
CA SER A 286 8.81 -8.88 12.94
C SER A 286 9.81 -8.60 14.06
N ALA A 287 11.10 -8.45 13.72
CA ALA A 287 12.18 -8.19 14.66
C ALA A 287 12.46 -6.69 14.89
N GLN A 288 11.77 -5.79 14.19
CA GLN A 288 12.01 -4.34 14.26
C GLN A 288 10.76 -3.58 14.70
N PRO A 289 10.84 -2.66 15.67
CA PRO A 289 9.72 -1.82 16.04
C PRO A 289 9.37 -0.83 14.91
N LEU A 290 8.11 -0.84 14.47
CA LEU A 290 7.59 0.04 13.43
C LEU A 290 6.49 0.95 13.98
N HIS A 291 6.56 2.23 13.63
CA HIS A 291 5.67 3.28 14.12
C HIS A 291 5.39 4.34 13.04
N GLY A 292 4.18 4.89 13.05
CA GLY A 292 3.79 5.98 12.15
C GLY A 292 4.14 5.71 10.69
N ARG A 293 4.95 6.58 10.08
CA ARG A 293 5.31 6.49 8.65
C ARG A 293 6.13 5.24 8.31
N THR A 294 6.85 4.61 9.24
CA THR A 294 7.61 3.38 8.94
C THR A 294 6.70 2.17 8.74
N VAL A 295 5.51 2.15 9.36
CA VAL A 295 4.47 1.14 9.06
C VAL A 295 3.96 1.32 7.64
N LEU A 296 3.67 2.57 7.22
CA LEU A 296 3.23 2.88 5.86
C LEU A 296 4.31 2.52 4.82
N ALA A 297 5.56 2.90 5.07
CA ALA A 297 6.68 2.57 4.18
C ALA A 297 6.91 1.07 4.06
N ALA A 298 6.79 0.32 5.16
CA ALA A 298 6.88 -1.14 5.15
C ALA A 298 5.68 -1.79 4.44
N ALA A 299 4.47 -1.24 4.56
CA ALA A 299 3.30 -1.72 3.81
C ALA A 299 3.45 -1.52 2.29
N LEU A 300 3.97 -0.36 1.87
CA LEU A 300 4.31 -0.11 0.46
C LEU A 300 5.41 -1.08 -0.01
N LEU A 301 6.46 -1.29 0.79
CA LEU A 301 7.52 -2.24 0.44
C LEU A 301 7.00 -3.67 0.34
N ALA A 302 6.10 -4.09 1.23
CA ALA A 302 5.46 -5.41 1.16
C ALA A 302 4.76 -5.59 -0.19
N MET A 303 3.94 -4.61 -0.60
CA MET A 303 3.27 -4.63 -1.91
C MET A 303 4.25 -4.71 -3.08
N LEU A 304 5.31 -3.89 -3.06
CA LEU A 304 6.29 -3.85 -4.15
C LEU A 304 7.09 -5.16 -4.25
N VAL A 305 7.46 -5.76 -3.12
CA VAL A 305 8.19 -7.03 -3.08
C VAL A 305 7.30 -8.19 -3.50
N THR A 306 6.09 -8.30 -2.94
CA THR A 306 5.19 -9.42 -3.26
C THR A 306 4.71 -9.34 -4.70
N ALA A 307 4.12 -8.23 -5.14
CA ALA A 307 3.63 -8.07 -6.51
C ALA A 307 4.78 -8.06 -7.54
N GLY A 308 5.98 -7.60 -7.14
CA GLY A 308 7.17 -7.58 -7.97
C GLY A 308 7.79 -8.95 -8.23
N LEU A 309 7.57 -9.93 -7.35
CA LEU A 309 8.19 -11.26 -7.42
C LEU A 309 7.20 -12.41 -7.59
N LEU A 310 5.93 -12.23 -7.26
CA LEU A 310 4.93 -13.28 -7.45
C LEU A 310 4.66 -13.46 -8.97
N PRO A 311 4.60 -14.71 -9.48
CA PRO A 311 4.19 -14.96 -10.85
C PRO A 311 2.67 -14.75 -11.03
N LYS A 312 2.21 -14.75 -12.27
CA LYS A 312 0.80 -14.61 -12.67
C LYS A 312 0.14 -13.30 -12.21
N MET A 313 0.93 -12.25 -12.04
CA MET A 313 0.42 -10.92 -11.69
C MET A 313 -0.16 -10.20 -12.93
N HIS A 314 -1.11 -9.30 -12.68
CA HIS A 314 -1.72 -8.45 -13.71
C HIS A 314 -1.30 -6.98 -13.61
N ASP A 315 -1.48 -6.23 -14.70
CA ASP A 315 -1.25 -4.79 -14.86
C ASP A 315 -1.74 -3.94 -13.67
N ARG A 316 -2.93 -4.24 -13.14
CA ARG A 316 -3.56 -3.49 -12.05
C ARG A 316 -3.16 -3.91 -10.63
N TYR A 317 -2.33 -4.94 -10.44
CA TYR A 317 -2.06 -5.47 -9.10
C TYR A 317 -1.15 -4.57 -8.23
N PHE A 318 -0.55 -3.54 -8.84
CA PHE A 318 0.20 -2.50 -8.15
C PHE A 318 -0.68 -1.31 -7.70
N PHE A 319 -2.00 -1.37 -7.89
CA PHE A 319 -2.92 -0.28 -7.54
C PHE A 319 -2.77 0.19 -6.08
N LEU A 320 -2.68 -0.73 -5.11
CA LEU A 320 -2.45 -0.32 -3.71
C LEU A 320 -1.05 0.31 -3.51
N ALA A 321 -0.03 -0.09 -4.27
CA ALA A 321 1.29 0.53 -4.19
C ALA A 321 1.24 2.00 -4.64
N ASP A 322 0.48 2.33 -5.70
CA ASP A 322 0.26 3.72 -6.12
C ASP A 322 -0.29 4.57 -4.97
N ILE A 323 -1.29 4.03 -4.27
CA ILE A 323 -1.99 4.72 -3.18
C ILE A 323 -1.10 4.90 -1.96
N LEU A 324 -0.39 3.84 -1.53
CA LEU A 324 0.50 3.92 -0.38
C LEU A 324 1.71 4.81 -0.68
N ALA A 325 2.20 4.83 -1.92
CA ALA A 325 3.28 5.73 -2.34
C ALA A 325 2.84 7.20 -2.33
N LEU A 326 1.63 7.51 -2.82
CA LEU A 326 1.04 8.85 -2.68
C LEU A 326 0.90 9.25 -1.21
N ALA A 327 0.36 8.36 -0.35
CA ALA A 327 0.22 8.64 1.07
C ALA A 327 1.57 8.89 1.74
N LEU A 328 2.61 8.15 1.37
CA LEU A 328 3.97 8.35 1.88
C LEU A 328 4.52 9.71 1.42
N ALA A 329 4.37 10.06 0.14
CA ALA A 329 4.82 11.34 -0.42
C ALA A 329 4.15 12.55 0.24
N VAL A 330 2.82 12.49 0.43
CA VAL A 330 2.07 13.58 1.08
C VAL A 330 2.37 13.67 2.57
N SER A 331 2.44 12.53 3.26
CA SER A 331 2.68 12.52 4.70
C SER A 331 4.10 12.94 5.07
N ALA A 332 5.11 12.53 4.29
CA ALA A 332 6.51 12.87 4.56
C ALA A 332 6.90 14.25 3.99
N GLY A 333 6.31 14.66 2.86
CA GLY A 333 6.52 15.98 2.26
C GLY A 333 7.91 16.18 1.62
N ASP A 334 8.75 15.15 1.58
CA ASP A 334 10.13 15.22 1.09
C ASP A 334 10.27 14.78 -0.39
N ARG A 335 11.33 15.25 -1.05
CA ARG A 335 11.59 14.97 -2.48
C ARG A 335 11.76 13.48 -2.79
N ARG A 336 12.29 12.69 -1.85
CA ARG A 336 12.55 11.26 -2.05
C ARG A 336 11.25 10.49 -2.07
N SER A 337 10.33 10.78 -1.17
CA SER A 337 9.01 10.13 -1.12
C SER A 337 8.17 10.49 -2.36
N TRP A 338 8.23 11.74 -2.83
CA TRP A 338 7.61 12.15 -4.10
C TRP A 338 8.22 11.45 -5.33
N LEU A 339 9.54 11.25 -5.35
CA LEU A 339 10.20 10.49 -6.43
C LEU A 339 9.74 9.03 -6.44
N ILE A 340 9.60 8.39 -5.26
CA ILE A 340 9.06 7.02 -5.16
C ILE A 340 7.64 6.98 -5.72
N ALA A 341 6.76 7.91 -5.31
CA ALA A 341 5.39 7.98 -5.84
C ALA A 341 5.35 8.17 -7.36
N ALA A 342 6.22 9.03 -7.92
CA ALA A 342 6.33 9.23 -9.35
C ALA A 342 6.77 7.96 -10.08
N LEU A 343 7.81 7.26 -9.59
CA LEU A 343 8.29 6.01 -10.19
C LEU A 343 7.22 4.92 -10.16
N VAL A 344 6.53 4.74 -9.03
CA VAL A 344 5.44 3.77 -8.91
C VAL A 344 4.31 4.11 -9.89
N GLN A 345 3.87 5.38 -9.94
CA GLN A 345 2.85 5.79 -10.91
C GLN A 345 3.27 5.59 -12.36
N THR A 346 4.51 5.91 -12.73
CA THR A 346 5.02 5.68 -14.08
C THR A 346 4.97 4.20 -14.45
N GLY A 347 5.40 3.30 -13.55
CA GLY A 347 5.30 1.86 -13.80
C GLY A 347 3.84 1.41 -13.95
N SER A 348 2.94 1.81 -13.05
CA SER A 348 1.53 1.41 -13.12
C SER A 348 0.85 1.91 -14.40
N VAL A 349 1.10 3.16 -14.80
CA VAL A 349 0.52 3.73 -16.02
C VAL A 349 1.05 3.04 -17.27
N LEU A 350 2.36 2.75 -17.35
CA LEU A 350 2.93 2.02 -18.49
C LEU A 350 2.40 0.59 -18.58
N ALA A 351 2.18 -0.09 -17.45
CA ALA A 351 1.55 -1.41 -17.42
C ALA A 351 0.09 -1.38 -17.90
N LEU A 352 -0.70 -0.39 -17.44
CA LEU A 352 -2.05 -0.17 -17.93
C LEU A 352 -2.07 0.19 -19.41
N PHE A 353 -1.09 0.94 -19.89
CA PHE A 353 -0.92 1.23 -21.31
C PHE A 353 -0.59 -0.03 -22.12
N ALA A 354 0.24 -0.94 -21.59
CA ALA A 354 0.49 -2.25 -22.20
C ALA A 354 -0.82 -3.04 -22.37
N TYR A 355 -1.69 -3.03 -21.36
CA TYR A 355 -3.01 -3.66 -21.44
C TYR A 355 -3.91 -3.01 -22.51
N VAL A 356 -4.03 -1.68 -22.51
CA VAL A 356 -4.93 -0.97 -23.44
C VAL A 356 -4.43 -1.00 -24.89
N SER A 357 -3.11 -0.91 -25.11
CA SER A 357 -2.51 -0.93 -26.45
C SER A 357 -2.30 -2.35 -27.01
N GLY A 358 -2.29 -3.37 -26.16
CA GLY A 358 -1.93 -4.74 -26.53
C GLY A 358 -0.42 -4.96 -26.74
N ILE A 359 0.42 -3.97 -26.46
CA ILE A 359 1.87 -4.04 -26.68
C ILE A 359 2.58 -4.44 -25.38
N ALA A 360 2.91 -5.73 -25.26
CA ALA A 360 3.51 -6.32 -24.05
C ALA A 360 4.86 -5.68 -23.62
N GLY A 361 5.62 -5.11 -24.58
CA GLY A 361 6.90 -4.46 -24.30
C GLY A 361 6.80 -3.30 -23.30
N PHE A 362 5.67 -2.61 -23.23
CA PHE A 362 5.47 -1.55 -22.23
C PHE A 362 5.46 -2.09 -20.80
N ALA A 363 4.98 -3.32 -20.56
CA ALA A 363 5.00 -3.92 -19.23
C ALA A 363 6.43 -4.21 -18.75
N ALA A 364 7.31 -4.68 -19.64
CA ALA A 364 8.72 -4.88 -19.34
C ALA A 364 9.43 -3.55 -19.01
N ILE A 365 9.16 -2.49 -19.79
CA ILE A 365 9.67 -1.14 -19.52
C ILE A 365 9.12 -0.63 -18.18
N ALA A 366 7.85 -0.89 -17.88
CA ALA A 366 7.19 -0.50 -16.65
C ALA A 366 7.79 -1.13 -15.38
N ALA A 367 8.38 -2.32 -15.50
CA ALA A 367 9.05 -2.97 -14.38
C ALA A 367 10.30 -2.21 -13.90
N VAL A 368 10.99 -1.47 -14.78
CA VAL A 368 12.20 -0.71 -14.43
C VAL A 368 11.93 0.34 -13.34
N PRO A 369 10.99 1.30 -13.49
CA PRO A 369 10.71 2.26 -12.44
C PRO A 369 10.17 1.60 -11.15
N MET A 370 9.45 0.47 -11.25
CA MET A 370 9.02 -0.31 -10.07
C MET A 370 10.20 -0.88 -9.28
N LEU A 371 11.18 -1.48 -9.96
CA LEU A 371 12.40 -1.99 -9.33
C LEU A 371 13.21 -0.86 -8.68
N VAL A 372 13.34 0.29 -9.36
CA VAL A 372 14.04 1.46 -8.81
C VAL A 372 13.31 2.02 -7.59
N ALA A 373 11.98 2.12 -7.62
CA ALA A 373 11.16 2.54 -6.48
C ALA A 373 11.35 1.60 -5.29
N THR A 374 11.28 0.29 -5.54
CA THR A 374 11.47 -0.78 -4.55
C THR A 374 12.84 -0.65 -3.87
N TRP A 375 13.91 -0.54 -4.65
CA TRP A 375 15.27 -0.40 -4.13
C TRP A 375 15.44 0.88 -3.30
N ARG A 376 14.93 2.03 -3.79
CA ARG A 376 15.01 3.31 -3.08
C ARG A 376 14.23 3.30 -1.76
N LEU A 377 13.11 2.59 -1.70
CA LEU A 377 12.30 2.41 -0.50
C LEU A 377 12.91 1.40 0.48
N ALA A 378 13.51 0.32 -0.03
CA ALA A 378 14.10 -0.74 0.78
C ALA A 378 15.39 -0.32 1.47
N ARG A 379 16.29 0.39 0.76
CA ARG A 379 17.62 0.80 1.27
C ARG A 379 17.62 1.38 2.70
N PRO A 380 16.79 2.39 3.05
CA PRO A 380 16.79 2.99 4.39
C PRO A 380 16.07 2.10 5.43
N LEU A 381 15.16 1.22 5.01
CA LEU A 381 14.43 0.31 5.90
C LEU A 381 15.24 -0.94 6.24
N LEU A 382 16.20 -1.31 5.38
CA LEU A 382 17.04 -2.49 5.56
C LEU A 382 18.38 -2.18 6.21
N GLN A 383 18.87 -0.93 6.13
CA GLN A 383 20.08 -0.52 6.83
C GLN A 383 19.97 -0.81 8.34
N PRO A 384 20.95 -1.51 8.94
CA PRO A 384 21.03 -1.64 10.39
C PRO A 384 21.04 -0.25 11.04
N ALA A 385 20.36 -0.06 12.16
CA ALA A 385 20.50 1.16 12.93
C ALA A 385 21.99 1.32 13.28
N ALA A 386 22.59 2.44 12.90
CA ALA A 386 24.03 2.65 12.96
C ALA A 386 24.62 2.63 14.39
N ASN A 387 23.82 2.45 15.44
CA ASN A 387 24.23 2.57 16.85
C ASN A 387 23.87 1.37 17.75
N ASP A 388 23.51 0.21 17.20
CA ASP A 388 23.18 -0.97 18.01
C ASP A 388 24.41 -1.86 18.29
N ASN A 389 25.62 -1.30 18.27
CA ASN A 389 26.81 -2.03 18.71
C ASN A 389 27.02 -1.78 20.23
N PRO A 390 26.60 -2.71 21.11
CA PRO A 390 26.75 -2.54 22.56
C PRO A 390 28.23 -2.41 23.00
N LEU A 391 29.18 -2.75 22.13
CA LEU A 391 30.61 -2.59 22.37
C LEU A 391 31.07 -1.14 22.29
N LEU A 392 30.50 -0.31 21.41
CA LEU A 392 30.88 1.11 21.29
C LEU A 392 30.38 1.95 22.47
N ALA A 393 29.21 1.60 23.04
CA ALA A 393 28.69 2.22 24.25
C ALA A 393 29.56 1.93 25.48
N ARG A 394 30.23 0.77 25.55
CA ARG A 394 31.17 0.43 26.62
C ARG A 394 32.51 1.15 26.50
N VAL A 395 33.02 1.33 25.28
CA VAL A 395 34.29 2.04 25.05
C VAL A 395 34.15 3.54 25.35
N ALA A 396 33.01 4.15 25.02
CA ALA A 396 32.72 5.55 25.36
C ALA A 396 32.57 5.80 26.88
N GLY A 397 32.20 4.76 27.66
CA GLY A 397 32.11 4.84 29.12
C GLY A 397 33.44 4.62 29.85
N MET A 398 34.47 4.12 29.18
CA MET A 398 35.78 3.83 29.79
C MET A 398 36.83 4.93 29.58
N THR A 399 36.62 5.85 28.64
CA THR A 399 37.62 6.88 28.28
C THR A 399 37.42 8.24 28.96
N SER A 400 36.45 8.38 29.85
CA SER A 400 36.23 9.63 30.61
C SER A 400 36.82 9.58 32.03
N SER A 401 38.15 9.51 32.13
CA SER A 401 38.87 10.02 33.32
C SER A 401 40.30 10.41 32.95
N PRO A 402 40.61 11.72 32.87
CA PRO A 402 41.97 12.19 33.03
C PRO A 402 42.10 12.80 34.43
N GLU A 403 42.63 12.03 35.38
CA GLU A 403 43.28 12.63 36.55
C GLU A 403 44.54 13.36 36.06
N LYS A 404 44.54 14.68 36.18
CA LYS A 404 45.77 15.50 36.05
C LYS A 404 46.43 15.57 37.44
N PRO A 405 47.71 15.20 37.60
CA PRO A 405 48.43 15.49 38.83
C PRO A 405 48.84 16.97 38.87
N SER A 406 48.39 17.67 39.92
CA SER A 406 48.79 19.04 40.23
C SER A 406 50.19 19.06 40.85
N LEU A 407 51.19 19.49 40.08
CA LEU A 407 52.49 19.93 40.61
C LEU A 407 52.33 21.31 41.26
N MET A 408 52.51 21.38 42.58
CA MET A 408 52.77 22.64 43.29
C MET A 408 54.25 23.00 43.16
N LEU A 409 54.53 24.07 42.42
CA LEU A 409 55.80 24.81 42.46
C LEU A 409 55.44 26.28 42.65
N SER A 410 55.49 26.75 43.90
CA SER A 410 55.34 28.15 44.28
C SER A 410 56.71 28.70 44.65
N THR A 411 57.33 29.41 43.72
CA THR A 411 58.46 30.31 43.95
C THR A 411 57.93 31.65 44.46
N ALA A 412 58.09 31.91 45.76
CA ALA A 412 57.83 33.23 46.34
C ALA A 412 59.15 33.94 46.61
N ARG A 413 59.27 35.13 45.99
CA ARG A 413 60.40 36.04 46.03
C ARG A 413 60.55 36.72 47.38
N PHE A 414 61.82 36.94 47.72
CA PHE A 414 62.40 37.92 48.64
C PHE A 414 61.62 39.25 48.68
N ALA A 415 61.30 39.71 49.90
CA ALA A 415 61.07 41.11 50.21
C ALA A 415 61.75 41.43 51.55
N ALA A 416 62.58 42.48 51.52
CA ALA A 416 63.46 42.94 52.57
C ALA A 416 62.69 43.48 53.79
N LYS A 417 63.30 43.30 54.96
CA LYS A 417 62.91 43.92 56.23
C LYS A 417 63.85 45.11 56.47
N VAL A 418 63.27 46.29 56.55
CA VAL A 418 63.84 47.45 57.25
C VAL A 418 63.14 47.49 58.61
N ASP A 419 63.95 47.61 59.65
CA ASP A 419 63.71 47.67 61.09
C ASP A 419 63.28 46.38 61.83
#